data_AF-A0A947EKI7-F1
#
_entry.id   AF-A0A947EKI7-F1
#
_cell.length_a   1.000
_cell.length_b   1.000
_cell.length_c   1.000
_cell.angle_alpha   90.00
_cell.angle_beta   90.00
_cell.angle_gamma   90.00
#
_symmetry.space_group_name_H-M   'P 1'
#
loop_
_entity.id
_entity.type
_entity.pdbx_description
1 polymer ?
#
loop_
_entity_poly.entity_id
_entity_poly.type
_entity_poly.pdbx_seq_one_letter_code
_entity_poly.pdbx_strand_id
1 'polypeptide(L)'
;MTFIFGVQSSWGQNAIEINKAAFESTASLKKLIKFNTDQENKVFDAYKLYERQLAHIRALESNSLDTLDDEKKKVYASLCDNLNIILTEEQYELFLYLEKQ
;
A
#
# COMPACT_ATOMS: atom_id res chain seq x y z
N MET A 1 -4.95 37.41 19.43
CA MET A 1 -4.33 36.11 19.74
C MET A 1 -4.46 35.27 18.49
N THR A 2 -3.44 35.28 17.63
CA THR A 2 -3.48 34.62 16.31
C THR A 2 -3.18 33.14 16.52
N PHE A 3 -4.18 32.28 16.33
CA PHE A 3 -3.96 30.85 16.22
C PHE A 3 -3.20 30.58 14.92
N ILE A 4 -1.89 30.39 15.02
CA ILE A 4 -1.10 29.85 13.92
C ILE A 4 -1.42 28.36 13.85
N PHE A 5 -2.45 27.99 13.09
CA PHE A 5 -2.55 26.64 12.57
C PHE A 5 -1.40 26.50 11.57
N GLY A 6 -0.27 25.95 12.04
CA GLY A 6 0.80 25.55 11.15
C GLY A 6 0.21 24.58 10.15
N VAL A 7 0.03 25.02 8.91
CA VAL A 7 -0.30 24.15 7.79
C VAL A 7 0.89 23.24 7.63
N GLN A 8 0.89 22.09 8.33
CA GLN A 8 1.77 21.00 7.96
C GLN A 8 1.48 20.74 6.49
N SER A 9 2.50 20.91 5.65
CA SER A 9 2.40 20.72 4.19
C SER A 9 1.56 19.49 3.87
N SER A 10 0.67 19.57 2.89
CA SER A 10 -0.15 18.45 2.39
C SER A 10 0.65 17.16 2.16
N TRP A 11 1.93 17.31 1.84
CA TRP A 11 2.91 16.22 1.72
C TRP A 11 3.20 15.44 3.01
N GLY A 12 3.29 16.12 4.15
CA GLY A 12 3.55 15.51 5.45
C GLY A 12 2.35 14.74 6.01
N GLN A 13 1.14 15.24 5.79
CA GLN A 13 -0.10 14.53 6.13
C GLN A 13 -0.28 13.28 5.26
N ASN A 14 -0.03 13.38 3.94
CA ASN A 14 -0.03 12.23 3.03
C ASN A 14 0.97 11.14 3.46
N ALA A 15 2.17 11.52 3.92
CA ALA A 15 3.18 10.54 4.35
C ALA A 15 2.75 9.75 5.62
N ILE A 16 2.08 10.42 6.56
CA ILE A 16 1.57 9.77 7.79
C ILE A 16 0.46 8.79 7.43
N GLU A 17 -0.48 9.20 6.57
CA GLU A 17 -1.60 8.35 6.13
C GLU A 17 -1.11 7.13 5.34
N ILE A 18 -0.16 7.32 4.42
CA ILE A 18 0.47 6.22 3.66
C ILE A 18 1.13 5.22 4.61
N ASN A 19 1.94 5.69 5.57
CA ASN A 19 2.61 4.79 6.52
C ASN A 19 1.60 4.03 7.39
N LYS A 20 0.52 4.70 7.82
CA LYS A 20 -0.54 4.09 8.62
C LYS A 20 -1.24 2.98 7.83
N ALA A 21 -1.67 3.26 6.59
CA ALA A 21 -2.33 2.28 5.73
C ALA A 21 -1.43 1.08 5.41
N ALA A 22 -0.14 1.32 5.15
CA ALA A 22 0.84 0.26 4.94
C ALA A 22 1.04 -0.61 6.19
N PHE A 23 1.09 0.01 7.37
CA PHE A 23 1.19 -0.70 8.63
C PHE A 23 -0.03 -1.57 8.89
N GLU A 24 -1.24 -1.03 8.69
CA GLU A 24 -2.50 -1.75 8.88
C GLU A 24 -2.61 -2.95 7.92
N SER A 25 -2.22 -2.79 6.66
CA SER A 25 -2.20 -3.86 5.66
C SER A 25 -1.20 -4.95 6.02
N THR A 26 0.01 -4.56 6.41
CA THR A 26 1.06 -5.50 6.85
C THR A 26 0.64 -6.26 8.11
N ALA A 27 0.08 -5.57 9.10
CA ALA A 27 -0.39 -6.17 10.34
C ALA A 27 -1.57 -7.13 10.10
N SER A 28 -2.43 -6.81 9.14
CA SER A 28 -3.55 -7.68 8.75
C SER A 28 -3.03 -8.94 8.06
N LEU A 29 -2.11 -8.80 7.11
CA LEU A 29 -1.52 -9.95 6.43
C LEU A 29 -0.72 -10.83 7.40
N LYS A 30 0.02 -10.24 8.35
CA LYS A 30 0.79 -10.95 9.37
C LYS A 30 -0.05 -11.84 10.30
N LYS A 31 -1.33 -11.50 10.50
CA LYS A 31 -2.26 -12.33 11.29
C LYS A 31 -2.60 -13.63 10.55
N LEU A 32 -2.51 -13.63 9.22
CA LEU A 32 -2.90 -14.74 8.36
C LEU A 32 -1.68 -15.52 7.86
N ILE A 33 -0.57 -14.82 7.63
CA ILE A 33 0.67 -15.35 7.07
C ILE A 33 1.83 -15.02 8.01
N LYS A 34 2.54 -16.03 8.50
CA LYS A 34 3.67 -15.82 9.41
C LYS A 34 4.88 -15.29 8.64
N PHE A 35 5.39 -14.13 9.04
CA PHE A 35 6.63 -13.55 8.53
C PHE A 35 7.77 -13.67 9.52
N ASN A 36 9.00 -13.74 9.01
CA ASN A 36 10.16 -13.33 9.80
C ASN A 36 10.30 -11.79 9.78
N THR A 37 11.17 -11.24 10.62
CA THR A 37 11.35 -9.77 10.75
C THR A 37 11.82 -9.09 9.46
N ASP A 38 12.65 -9.75 8.65
CA ASP A 38 13.13 -9.20 7.38
C ASP A 38 12.00 -9.15 6.34
N GLN A 39 11.20 -10.22 6.25
CA GLN A 39 10.01 -10.26 5.41
C GLN A 39 8.99 -9.22 5.84
N GLU A 40 8.74 -9.05 7.14
CA GLU A 40 7.78 -8.06 7.64
C GLU A 40 8.17 -6.63 7.22
N ASN A 41 9.44 -6.27 7.33
CA ASN A 41 9.93 -4.95 6.88
C ASN A 41 9.74 -4.78 5.37
N LYS A 42 10.08 -5.81 4.58
CA LYS A 42 9.92 -5.78 3.11
C LYS A 42 8.46 -5.71 2.66
N VAL A 43 7.57 -6.46 3.33
CA VAL A 43 6.12 -6.41 3.10
C VAL A 43 5.58 -5.02 3.42
N PHE A 44 6.01 -4.42 4.53
CA PHE A 44 5.65 -3.05 4.87
C PHE A 44 6.09 -2.05 3.79
N ASP A 45 7.33 -2.16 3.31
CA ASP A 45 7.83 -1.28 2.25
C ASP A 45 7.07 -1.47 0.92
N ALA A 46 6.68 -2.71 0.58
CA ALA A 46 5.86 -3.00 -0.59
C ALA A 46 4.46 -2.36 -0.48
N TYR A 47 3.79 -2.50 0.66
CA TYR A 47 2.50 -1.84 0.90
C TYR A 47 2.62 -0.31 0.94
N LYS A 48 3.72 0.22 1.48
CA LYS A 48 3.98 1.65 1.50
C LYS A 48 4.16 2.22 0.09
N LEU A 49 4.84 1.50 -0.79
CA LEU A 49 4.94 1.87 -2.20
C LEU A 49 3.56 1.86 -2.89
N TYR A 50 2.79 0.79 -2.67
CA TYR A 50 1.43 0.64 -3.19
C TYR A 50 0.52 1.82 -2.77
N GLU A 51 0.46 2.14 -1.48
CA GLU A 51 -0.35 3.25 -0.95
C GLU A 51 0.11 4.61 -1.48
N ARG A 52 1.42 4.79 -1.67
CA ARG A 52 1.97 6.01 -2.28
C ARG A 52 1.52 6.16 -3.75
N GLN A 53 1.53 5.07 -4.50
CA GLN A 53 1.07 5.07 -5.90
C GLN A 53 -0.45 5.30 -5.98
N LEU A 54 -1.24 4.70 -5.09
CA LEU A 54 -2.68 4.99 -4.99
C LEU A 54 -2.95 6.45 -4.62
N ALA A 55 -2.20 7.02 -3.68
CA ALA A 55 -2.32 8.44 -3.33
C ALA A 55 -1.99 9.35 -4.53
N HIS A 56 -1.00 8.97 -5.34
CA HIS A 56 -0.70 9.69 -6.58
C HIS A 56 -1.87 9.60 -7.57
N ILE A 57 -2.42 8.40 -7.80
CA ILE A 57 -3.60 8.21 -8.67
C ILE A 57 -4.79 9.05 -8.19
N ARG A 58 -5.06 9.07 -6.88
CA ARG A 58 -6.14 9.89 -6.27
C ARG A 58 -5.93 11.39 -6.49
N ALA A 59 -4.68 11.84 -6.60
CA ALA A 59 -4.32 13.23 -6.84
C ALA A 59 -4.35 13.62 -8.33
N LEU A 60 -4.48 12.65 -9.25
CA LEU A 60 -4.64 12.95 -10.67
C LEU A 60 -6.06 13.45 -10.94
N GLU A 61 -6.18 14.66 -11.49
CA GLU A 61 -7.43 15.19 -12.03
C GLU A 61 -7.71 14.53 -13.39
N SER A 62 -8.17 13.27 -13.40
CA SER A 62 -8.54 12.55 -14.62
C SER A 62 -10.04 12.65 -14.91
N ASN A 63 -10.40 13.02 -16.15
CA ASN A 63 -11.77 13.10 -16.64
C ASN A 63 -12.37 11.73 -17.05
N SER A 64 -11.61 10.63 -16.94
CA SER A 64 -12.07 9.27 -17.29
C SER A 64 -11.83 8.30 -16.14
N LEU A 65 -12.95 7.73 -15.64
CA LEU A 65 -12.95 6.70 -14.61
C LEU A 65 -12.24 5.42 -15.07
N ASP A 66 -12.37 5.06 -16.35
CA ASP A 66 -11.78 3.84 -16.91
C ASP A 66 -10.24 3.88 -16.86
N THR A 67 -9.64 5.04 -17.12
CA THR A 67 -8.18 5.22 -17.04
C THR A 67 -7.68 5.10 -15.60
N LEU A 68 -8.43 5.62 -14.63
CA LEU A 68 -8.05 5.52 -13.21
C LEU A 68 -8.12 4.08 -12.70
N ASP A 69 -9.08 3.29 -13.16
CA ASP A 69 -9.21 1.89 -12.75
C ASP A 69 -8.11 1.01 -13.35
N ASP A 70 -7.71 1.25 -14.59
CA ASP A 70 -6.58 0.52 -15.18
C ASP A 70 -5.24 0.87 -14.50
N GLU A 71 -5.03 2.13 -14.09
CA GLU A 71 -3.85 2.49 -13.30
C GLU A 71 -3.84 1.83 -11.92
N LYS A 72 -5.01 1.75 -11.24
CA LYS A 72 -5.11 1.01 -9.96
C LYS A 72 -4.77 -0.47 -10.13
N LYS A 73 -5.23 -1.12 -11.20
CA LYS A 73 -4.90 -2.53 -11.49
C LYS A 73 -3.40 -2.72 -11.69
N LYS A 74 -2.72 -1.80 -12.39
CA LYS A 74 -1.25 -1.85 -12.57
C LYS A 74 -0.52 -1.70 -11.25
N VAL A 75 -0.96 -0.77 -10.40
CA VAL A 75 -0.39 -0.55 -9.07
C VAL A 75 -0.58 -1.79 -8.18
N TYR A 76 -1.76 -2.42 -8.23
CA TYR A 76 -2.01 -3.68 -7.53
C TYR A 76 -1.16 -4.84 -8.08
N ALA A 77 -1.03 -4.98 -9.40
CA ALA A 77 -0.16 -5.98 -10.00
C ALA A 77 1.30 -5.82 -9.54
N SER A 78 1.79 -4.57 -9.46
CA SER A 78 3.13 -4.30 -8.92
C SER A 78 3.27 -4.69 -7.45
N LEU A 79 2.23 -4.52 -6.62
CA LEU A 79 2.23 -5.03 -5.25
C LEU A 79 2.33 -6.56 -5.25
N CYS A 80 1.52 -7.25 -6.06
CA CYS A 80 1.55 -8.70 -6.18
C CYS A 80 2.93 -9.22 -6.61
N ASP A 81 3.58 -8.57 -7.57
CA ASP A 81 4.92 -8.93 -8.02
C ASP A 81 5.96 -8.78 -6.91
N ASN A 82 5.90 -7.67 -6.16
CA ASN A 82 6.79 -7.44 -5.03
C ASN A 82 6.58 -8.50 -3.93
N LEU A 83 5.33 -8.82 -3.59
CA LEU A 83 5.03 -9.82 -2.58
C LEU A 83 5.47 -11.23 -3.01
N ASN A 84 5.39 -11.57 -4.30
CA ASN A 84 5.89 -12.84 -4.82
C ASN A 84 7.41 -13.02 -4.64
N ILE A 85 8.15 -11.91 -4.67
CA ILE A 85 9.62 -11.92 -4.46
C ILE A 85 9.96 -12.02 -2.96
N ILE A 86 9.15 -11.42 -2.09
CA ILE A 86 9.42 -11.29 -0.65
C ILE A 86 8.97 -12.53 0.13
N LEU A 87 7.82 -13.08 -0.24
CA LEU A 87 7.20 -14.22 0.41
C LEU A 87 7.77 -15.52 -0.15
N THR A 88 7.68 -16.60 0.62
CA THR A 88 7.86 -17.93 0.04
C THR A 88 6.69 -18.26 -0.88
N GLU A 89 6.87 -19.24 -1.75
CA GLU A 89 5.81 -19.70 -2.66
C GLU A 89 4.51 -20.04 -1.92
N GLU A 90 4.59 -20.86 -0.86
CA GLU A 90 3.43 -21.23 -0.03
C GLU A 90 2.74 -20.01 0.62
N GLN A 91 3.54 -19.04 1.11
CA GLN A 91 3.01 -17.81 1.68
C GLN A 91 2.32 -16.96 0.61
N TYR A 92 2.89 -16.87 -0.58
CA TYR A 92 2.34 -16.09 -1.68
C TYR A 92 1.06 -16.73 -2.24
N GLU A 93 1.00 -18.06 -2.38
CA GLU A 93 -0.21 -18.78 -2.75
C GLU A 93 -1.34 -18.55 -1.75
N LEU A 94 -1.04 -18.58 -0.45
CA LEU A 94 -2.01 -18.25 0.59
C LEU A 94 -2.50 -16.81 0.48
N PHE A 95 -1.61 -15.85 0.20
CA PHE A 95 -2.00 -14.47 -0.08
C PHE A 95 -2.98 -14.40 -1.27
N LEU A 96 -2.66 -15.03 -2.40
CA LEU A 96 -3.54 -15.04 -3.58
C LEU A 96 -4.90 -15.71 -3.32
N TYR A 97 -4.94 -16.72 -2.44
CA TYR A 97 -6.19 -17.35 -2.03
C TYR A 97 -7.06 -16.40 -1.19
N LEU A 98 -6.45 -15.64 -0.28
CA LEU A 98 -7.14 -14.68 0.59
C LEU A 98 -7.73 -13.51 -0.20
N GLU A 99 -7.04 -13.03 -1.24
CA GLU A 99 -7.49 -11.91 -2.09
C GLU A 99 -8.66 -12.26 -3.02
N LYS A 100 -8.94 -13.55 -3.23
CA LYS A 100 -10.03 -14.04 -4.10
C LYS A 100 -11.36 -14.23 -3.36
N GLN A 101 -11.38 -14.12 -2.04
CA GLN A 101 -12.59 -14.25 -1.21
C GLN A 101 -13.27 -12.89 -1.01
#